data_AF-A0A7W7LSX3-F1
#
_entry.id   AF-A0A7W7LSX3-F1
#
_cell.length_a   1.000
_cell.length_b   1.000
_cell.length_c   1.000
_cell.angle_alpha   90.00
_cell.angle_beta   90.00
_cell.angle_gamma   90.00
#
_symmetry.space_group_name_H-M   'P 1'
#
loop_
_entity.id
_entity.type
_entity.pdbx_description
1 polymer ?
#
loop_
_entity_poly.entity_id
_entity_poly.type
_entity_poly.pdbx_seq_one_letter_code
_entity_poly.pdbx_strand_id
1 'polypeptide(L)'
;MKTLDHTVAAVPLLQGRVLLHEHAQYTPRPRRALDDGLSGVVMTGANADARAFQLRADVGYQGTLLIDSAVYTTYTATAEEPFMAPPDELFAAVDTSLNFQKARGATAALTPTGYIPPADSRALKAVMREANRIERADTLVSLPIDVTWLNRENIGQLIAVCAKIRHPKAVILFRQFDPLEQAKDIPANLRRLVTEVEHMSLLRTDLAALDVIAHGALCAGIGIQSSLRHAIPPEEKAQIGKRGGGPTYPHILMPQLMCFKGAEFLSKVYGNADPATCDCEECDGRSLDSFYLSDGETRREAENHNVHTWGAWVSDMASYRAGSERKTWWRNKCAAAVDRYALENQRIGVGASPKSGFQAPAPLKAWATLPVTQ
;
A
#
# COMPACT_ATOMS: atom_id res chain seq x y z
N MET A 1 24.37 5.97 -13.46
CA MET A 1 23.34 5.84 -12.40
C MET A 1 23.97 6.28 -11.08
N LYS A 2 23.39 7.26 -10.37
CA LYS A 2 23.96 7.72 -9.09
C LYS A 2 23.55 6.72 -8.01
N THR A 3 24.41 5.77 -7.68
CA THR A 3 24.22 4.91 -6.52
C THR A 3 24.32 5.79 -5.27
N LEU A 4 23.22 5.92 -4.52
CA LEU A 4 23.25 6.61 -3.24
C LEU A 4 24.06 5.76 -2.25
N ASP A 5 25.02 6.40 -1.59
CA ASP A 5 25.87 5.78 -0.59
C ASP A 5 25.04 5.21 0.58
N HIS A 6 25.45 4.07 1.12
CA HIS A 6 24.82 3.36 2.24
C HIS A 6 24.82 4.17 3.55
N THR A 7 25.60 5.26 3.60
CA THR A 7 25.64 6.24 4.69
C THR A 7 24.45 7.21 4.67
N VAL A 8 23.75 7.34 3.53
CA VAL A 8 22.58 8.21 3.43
C VAL A 8 21.38 7.54 4.10
N ALA A 9 20.89 8.16 5.17
CA ALA A 9 19.78 7.60 5.94
C ALA A 9 18.48 7.47 5.11
N ALA A 10 17.76 6.36 5.28
CA ALA A 10 16.49 6.11 4.60
C ALA A 10 15.38 7.10 4.99
N VAL A 11 15.37 7.56 6.25
CA VAL A 11 14.34 8.45 6.81
C VAL A 11 14.13 9.73 5.97
N PRO A 12 15.12 10.61 5.77
CA PRO A 12 14.93 11.84 5.00
C PRO A 12 14.56 11.59 3.53
N LEU A 13 14.91 10.43 2.98
CA LEU A 13 14.58 10.07 1.60
C LEU A 13 13.12 9.65 1.45
N LEU A 14 12.50 9.13 2.51
CA LEU A 14 11.14 8.56 2.48
C LEU A 14 10.08 9.45 3.14
N GLN A 15 10.48 10.37 4.01
CA GLN A 15 9.58 11.14 4.87
C GLN A 15 8.43 11.81 4.11
N GLY A 16 7.21 11.52 4.55
CA GLY A 16 5.96 12.11 4.07
C GLY A 16 5.49 11.61 2.70
N ARG A 17 6.13 10.59 2.12
CA ARG A 17 5.83 10.14 0.75
C ARG A 17 4.73 9.08 0.69
N VAL A 18 3.92 9.13 -0.37
CA VAL A 18 3.02 8.05 -0.78
C VAL A 18 3.54 7.41 -2.05
N LEU A 19 3.97 6.16 -1.94
CA LEU A 19 4.64 5.41 -2.99
C LEU A 19 3.63 4.56 -3.78
N LEU A 20 3.81 4.49 -5.09
CA LEU A 20 3.04 3.60 -5.96
C LEU A 20 3.68 2.22 -5.99
N HIS A 21 2.99 1.19 -5.49
CA HIS A 21 3.40 -0.19 -5.71
C HIS A 21 3.02 -0.64 -7.12
N GLU A 22 4.03 -1.01 -7.90
CA GLU A 22 3.90 -1.55 -9.24
C GLU A 22 4.31 -3.02 -9.29
N HIS A 23 3.68 -3.77 -10.19
CA HIS A 23 4.01 -5.18 -10.34
C HIS A 23 5.17 -5.35 -11.31
N ALA A 24 6.20 -6.07 -10.89
CA ALA A 24 7.39 -6.39 -11.69
C ALA A 24 7.13 -7.30 -12.91
N GLN A 25 5.88 -7.77 -13.09
CA GLN A 25 5.53 -8.59 -14.25
C GLN A 25 5.35 -7.73 -15.51
N TYR A 26 5.03 -6.45 -15.34
CA TYR A 26 4.80 -5.52 -16.44
C TYR A 26 6.06 -4.73 -16.75
N THR A 27 6.20 -4.32 -18.01
CA THR A 27 7.29 -3.44 -18.42
C THR A 27 7.15 -2.08 -17.71
N PRO A 28 8.22 -1.57 -17.07
CA PRO A 28 8.19 -0.27 -16.42
C PRO A 28 7.88 0.83 -17.44
N ARG A 29 7.17 1.86 -17.00
CA ARG A 29 6.74 2.97 -17.87
C ARG A 29 6.89 4.31 -17.15
N PRO A 30 6.98 5.43 -17.87
CA PRO A 30 6.94 6.74 -17.26
C PRO A 30 5.68 6.93 -16.41
N ARG A 31 5.83 7.48 -15.21
CA ARG A 31 4.73 7.78 -14.28
C ARG A 31 4.59 9.29 -14.10
N ARG A 32 4.10 9.96 -15.15
CA ARG A 32 3.93 11.43 -15.17
C ARG A 32 2.97 11.95 -14.11
N ALA A 33 2.03 11.11 -13.69
CA ALA A 33 1.05 11.42 -12.65
C ALA A 33 1.64 11.49 -11.22
N LEU A 34 2.90 11.08 -11.02
CA LEU A 34 3.55 11.11 -9.72
C LEU A 34 4.33 12.42 -9.52
N ASP A 35 4.07 13.09 -8.40
CA ASP A 35 4.92 14.17 -7.91
C ASP A 35 6.18 13.57 -7.27
N ASP A 36 7.36 13.83 -7.85
CA ASP A 36 8.64 13.27 -7.38
C ASP A 36 9.04 13.76 -5.97
N GLY A 37 8.47 14.84 -5.46
CA GLY A 37 8.67 15.36 -4.10
C GLY A 37 7.77 14.68 -3.06
N LEU A 38 6.57 14.29 -3.45
CA LEU A 38 5.54 13.72 -2.56
C LEU A 38 5.32 12.22 -2.74
N SER A 39 5.88 11.64 -3.79
CA SER A 39 5.63 10.26 -4.19
C SER A 39 6.92 9.49 -4.50
N GLY A 40 6.74 8.27 -4.99
CA GLY A 40 7.80 7.38 -5.47
C GLY A 40 7.21 6.09 -6.01
N VAL A 41 8.06 5.14 -6.39
CA VAL A 41 7.68 3.82 -6.88
C VAL A 41 8.23 2.73 -5.96
N VAL A 42 7.43 1.70 -5.71
CA VAL A 42 7.89 0.43 -5.15
C VAL A 42 7.71 -0.65 -6.20
N MET A 43 8.80 -1.13 -6.77
CA MET A 43 8.73 -2.25 -7.70
C MET A 43 8.56 -3.53 -6.89
N THR A 44 7.46 -4.26 -7.13
CA THR A 44 7.00 -5.36 -6.25
C THR A 44 6.91 -6.69 -7.00
N GLY A 45 7.42 -7.76 -6.40
CA GLY A 45 7.26 -9.15 -6.85
C GLY A 45 8.53 -9.78 -7.43
N ALA A 46 8.36 -10.96 -8.02
CA ALA A 46 9.46 -11.66 -8.70
C ALA A 46 10.06 -10.78 -9.82
N ASN A 47 11.38 -10.69 -9.89
CA ASN A 47 12.16 -9.82 -10.79
C ASN A 47 12.01 -8.31 -10.52
N ALA A 48 11.56 -7.90 -9.33
CA ALA A 48 11.44 -6.49 -8.98
C ALA A 48 12.75 -5.71 -9.14
N ASP A 49 13.87 -6.36 -8.87
CA ASP A 49 15.22 -5.82 -9.04
C ASP A 49 15.55 -5.52 -10.51
N ALA A 50 15.27 -6.46 -11.42
CA ALA A 50 15.51 -6.30 -12.84
C ALA A 50 14.62 -5.20 -13.42
N ARG A 51 13.34 -5.14 -12.99
CA ARG A 51 12.41 -4.09 -13.41
C ARG A 51 12.75 -2.72 -12.82
N ALA A 52 13.22 -2.66 -11.59
CA ALA A 52 13.71 -1.41 -10.99
C ALA A 52 14.93 -0.88 -11.76
N PHE A 53 15.84 -1.77 -12.15
CA PHE A 53 16.99 -1.39 -12.98
C PHE A 53 16.55 -0.87 -14.35
N GLN A 54 15.61 -1.54 -15.04
CA GLN A 54 15.05 -1.06 -16.31
C GLN A 54 14.36 0.30 -16.16
N LEU A 55 13.61 0.50 -15.07
CA LEU A 55 12.97 1.78 -14.76
C LEU A 55 14.00 2.92 -14.59
N ARG A 56 15.16 2.63 -14.01
CA ARG A 56 16.26 3.60 -13.87
C ARG A 56 17.04 3.80 -15.17
N ALA A 57 17.46 2.72 -15.82
CA ALA A 57 18.41 2.73 -16.93
C ALA A 57 17.74 3.06 -18.27
N ASP A 58 16.59 2.46 -18.54
CA ASP A 58 15.95 2.52 -19.86
C ASP A 58 14.87 3.61 -19.88
N VAL A 59 14.08 3.71 -18.82
CA VAL A 59 13.00 4.71 -18.70
C VAL A 59 13.51 6.05 -18.13
N GLY A 60 14.64 6.02 -17.40
CA GLY A 60 15.27 7.23 -16.87
C GLY A 60 14.60 7.80 -15.61
N TYR A 61 13.81 7.02 -14.86
CA TYR A 61 13.14 7.48 -13.64
C TYR A 61 14.17 7.96 -12.60
N GLN A 62 13.98 9.16 -12.03
CA GLN A 62 14.89 9.75 -11.03
C GLN A 62 14.29 9.89 -9.63
N GLY A 63 12.97 9.71 -9.47
CA GLY A 63 12.29 9.81 -8.18
C GLY A 63 12.63 8.70 -7.18
N THR A 64 11.95 8.69 -6.04
CA THR A 64 12.15 7.68 -4.99
C THR A 64 11.78 6.28 -5.49
N LEU A 65 12.66 5.29 -5.32
CA LEU A 65 12.45 3.91 -5.77
C LEU A 65 12.77 2.92 -4.65
N LEU A 66 11.85 2.03 -4.33
CA LEU A 66 12.10 0.86 -3.49
C LEU A 66 11.95 -0.42 -4.31
N ILE A 67 12.59 -1.49 -3.85
CA ILE A 67 12.50 -2.84 -4.43
C ILE A 67 11.94 -3.75 -3.37
N ASP A 68 10.71 -4.23 -3.58
CA ASP A 68 10.06 -5.23 -2.75
C ASP A 68 10.04 -6.57 -3.53
N SER A 69 10.98 -7.46 -3.23
CA SER A 69 11.01 -8.79 -3.87
C SER A 69 9.81 -9.66 -3.46
N ALA A 70 9.02 -9.24 -2.48
CA ALA A 70 7.84 -9.92 -1.97
C ALA A 70 8.11 -11.36 -1.49
N VAL A 71 9.30 -11.63 -0.96
CA VAL A 71 9.69 -12.99 -0.49
C VAL A 71 8.72 -13.58 0.52
N TYR A 72 8.06 -12.74 1.31
CA TYR A 72 7.03 -13.11 2.27
C TYR A 72 5.79 -13.77 1.63
N THR A 73 5.60 -13.72 0.30
CA THR A 73 4.49 -14.45 -0.36
C THR A 73 4.80 -15.92 -0.55
N THR A 74 6.07 -16.33 -0.36
CA THR A 74 6.54 -17.72 -0.52
C THR A 74 7.31 -18.23 0.68
N TYR A 75 7.60 -17.39 1.67
CA TYR A 75 8.46 -17.72 2.81
C TYR A 75 7.85 -17.21 4.13
N THR A 76 7.84 -18.08 5.14
CA THR A 76 7.41 -17.78 6.51
C THR A 76 8.63 -17.61 7.39
N ALA A 77 8.72 -16.49 8.11
CA ALA A 77 9.81 -16.22 9.04
C ALA A 77 9.73 -17.14 10.26
N THR A 78 10.90 -17.61 10.70
CA THR A 78 11.06 -18.41 11.93
C THR A 78 11.94 -17.69 12.95
N ALA A 79 12.13 -18.28 14.13
CA ALA A 79 12.98 -17.69 15.17
C ALA A 79 14.48 -17.81 14.83
N GLU A 80 14.81 -18.80 14.00
CA GLU A 80 16.14 -19.16 13.52
C GLU A 80 16.45 -18.45 12.20
N GLU A 81 15.47 -18.39 11.31
CA GLU A 81 15.59 -17.81 9.97
C GLU A 81 14.47 -16.77 9.76
N PRO A 82 14.64 -15.53 10.25
CA PRO A 82 13.64 -14.47 10.06
C PRO A 82 13.70 -13.83 8.67
N PHE A 83 14.82 -13.97 7.96
CA PHE A 83 15.08 -13.37 6.66
C PHE A 83 15.37 -14.44 5.63
N MET A 84 14.79 -14.33 4.44
CA MET A 84 15.08 -15.22 3.33
C MET A 84 16.43 -14.83 2.71
N ALA A 85 17.42 -15.71 2.87
CA ALA A 85 18.68 -15.61 2.14
C ALA A 85 18.43 -15.84 0.63
N PRO A 86 19.14 -15.14 -0.27
CA PRO A 86 19.11 -15.46 -1.70
C PRO A 86 19.39 -16.96 -1.95
N PRO A 87 18.54 -17.66 -2.72
CA PRO A 87 18.57 -19.13 -2.82
C PRO A 87 19.82 -19.69 -3.52
N ASP A 88 20.54 -18.87 -4.29
CA ASP A 88 21.61 -19.32 -5.19
C ASP A 88 23.03 -19.11 -4.63
N GLU A 89 23.18 -18.68 -3.37
CA GLU A 89 24.48 -18.37 -2.78
C GLU A 89 24.68 -19.07 -1.42
N LEU A 90 25.69 -19.96 -1.34
CA LEU A 90 25.99 -20.79 -0.17
C LEU A 90 26.34 -19.99 1.11
N PHE A 91 26.57 -18.68 0.98
CA PHE A 91 26.90 -17.74 2.06
C PHE A 91 26.10 -16.44 1.97
N ALA A 92 24.92 -16.47 1.34
CA ALA A 92 24.13 -15.27 1.10
C ALA A 92 23.68 -14.64 2.44
N ALA A 93 24.24 -13.47 2.75
CA ALA A 93 23.83 -12.70 3.91
C ALA A 93 22.70 -11.72 3.54
N VAL A 94 22.01 -11.21 4.55
CA VAL A 94 21.05 -10.11 4.40
C VAL A 94 21.69 -8.93 3.65
N ASP A 95 22.94 -8.61 3.98
CA ASP A 95 23.69 -7.51 3.35
C ASP A 95 23.86 -7.70 1.84
N THR A 96 23.98 -8.95 1.34
CA THR A 96 24.03 -9.23 -0.10
C THR A 96 22.75 -8.76 -0.78
N SER A 97 21.59 -9.10 -0.21
CA SER A 97 20.29 -8.67 -0.74
C SER A 97 20.14 -7.15 -0.70
N LEU A 98 20.55 -6.50 0.40
CA LEU A 98 20.46 -5.05 0.54
C LEU A 98 21.39 -4.32 -0.44
N ASN A 99 22.64 -4.79 -0.60
CA ASN A 99 23.60 -4.24 -1.56
C ASN A 99 23.12 -4.39 -2.99
N PHE A 100 22.52 -5.54 -3.33
CA PHE A 100 21.98 -5.78 -4.65
C PHE A 100 20.84 -4.80 -4.98
N GLN A 101 19.92 -4.55 -4.06
CA GLN A 101 18.87 -3.53 -4.25
C GLN A 101 19.46 -2.15 -4.53
N LYS A 102 20.49 -1.74 -3.78
CA LYS A 102 21.17 -0.45 -3.99
C LYS A 102 21.89 -0.38 -5.34
N ALA A 103 22.57 -1.45 -5.74
CA ALA A 103 23.22 -1.56 -7.04
C ALA A 103 22.21 -1.48 -8.21
N ARG A 104 20.93 -1.81 -7.95
CA ARG A 104 19.82 -1.68 -8.90
C ARG A 104 19.11 -0.32 -8.85
N GLY A 105 19.65 0.62 -8.07
CA GLY A 105 19.18 2.01 -8.02
C GLY A 105 18.06 2.28 -7.02
N ALA A 106 17.87 1.40 -6.03
CA ALA A 106 16.96 1.64 -4.92
C ALA A 106 17.43 2.83 -4.04
N THR A 107 16.47 3.65 -3.63
CA THR A 107 16.65 4.78 -2.72
C THR A 107 16.97 4.30 -1.32
N ALA A 108 16.26 3.30 -0.82
CA ALA A 108 16.53 2.55 0.41
C ALA A 108 16.33 1.05 0.15
N ALA A 109 16.98 0.21 0.94
CA ALA A 109 16.90 -1.24 0.80
C ALA A 109 15.92 -1.85 1.81
N LEU A 110 15.03 -2.73 1.34
CA LEU A 110 14.08 -3.47 2.17
C LEU A 110 14.69 -4.79 2.64
N THR A 111 14.54 -5.12 3.93
CA THR A 111 14.93 -6.45 4.41
C THR A 111 14.07 -7.55 3.77
N PRO A 112 14.66 -8.69 3.37
CA PRO A 112 13.92 -9.81 2.79
C PRO A 112 13.23 -10.64 3.87
N THR A 113 12.39 -10.00 4.68
CA THR A 113 11.71 -10.61 5.81
C THR A 113 10.60 -11.55 5.36
N GLY A 114 10.57 -12.76 5.92
CA GLY A 114 9.48 -13.71 5.70
C GLY A 114 8.20 -13.28 6.41
N TYR A 115 7.07 -13.81 5.97
CA TYR A 115 5.77 -13.59 6.61
C TYR A 115 5.82 -14.02 8.09
N ILE A 116 5.31 -13.16 8.98
CA ILE A 116 5.25 -13.40 10.42
C ILE A 116 3.82 -13.84 10.79
N PRO A 117 3.62 -15.11 11.19
CA PRO A 117 2.31 -15.64 11.50
C PRO A 117 1.62 -14.93 12.69
N PRO A 118 0.30 -15.14 12.85
CA PRO A 118 -0.45 -14.69 14.03
C PRO A 118 0.24 -15.07 15.33
N ALA A 119 0.43 -14.09 16.22
CA ALA A 119 0.97 -14.29 17.57
C ALA A 119 2.35 -14.99 17.66
N ASP A 120 3.10 -15.13 16.56
CA ASP A 120 4.46 -15.68 16.61
C ASP A 120 5.46 -14.64 17.13
N SER A 121 5.44 -14.46 18.44
CA SER A 121 6.39 -13.60 19.15
C SER A 121 7.85 -13.95 18.89
N ARG A 122 8.17 -15.22 18.59
CA ARG A 122 9.56 -15.66 18.51
C ARG A 122 10.15 -15.21 17.18
N ALA A 123 9.43 -15.41 16.08
CA ALA A 123 9.79 -14.89 14.77
C ALA A 123 9.88 -13.35 14.78
N LEU A 124 8.89 -12.64 15.32
CA LEU A 124 8.91 -11.17 15.40
C LEU A 124 10.13 -10.64 16.20
N LYS A 125 10.47 -11.28 17.33
CA LYS A 125 11.66 -10.92 18.11
C LYS A 125 12.96 -11.29 17.40
N ALA A 126 12.98 -12.34 16.58
CA ALA A 126 14.13 -12.70 15.76
C ALA A 126 14.41 -11.63 14.70
N VAL A 127 13.37 -11.19 13.98
CA VAL A 127 13.46 -10.05 13.04
C VAL A 127 14.07 -8.83 13.73
N MET A 128 13.58 -8.46 14.92
CA MET A 128 14.14 -7.34 15.69
C MET A 128 15.63 -7.51 16.01
N ARG A 129 16.06 -8.70 16.46
CA ARG A 129 17.47 -8.97 16.78
C ARG A 129 18.36 -8.87 15.56
N GLU A 130 17.97 -9.52 14.45
CA GLU A 130 18.76 -9.54 13.22
C GLU A 130 18.78 -8.17 12.54
N ALA A 131 17.65 -7.45 12.51
CA ALA A 131 17.59 -6.08 12.01
C ALA A 131 18.56 -5.17 12.77
N ASN A 132 18.65 -5.34 14.09
CA ASN A 132 19.59 -4.61 14.92
C ASN A 132 21.05 -5.05 14.75
N ARG A 133 21.39 -6.02 13.90
CA ARG A 133 22.79 -6.31 13.52
C ARG A 133 23.21 -5.63 12.22
N ILE A 134 22.27 -5.07 11.48
CA ILE A 134 22.53 -4.38 10.21
C ILE A 134 23.19 -3.01 10.50
N GLU A 135 24.43 -2.83 10.03
CA GLU A 135 25.27 -1.63 10.28
C GLU A 135 25.28 -0.67 9.07
N ARG A 136 24.10 -0.20 8.65
CA ARG A 136 23.91 0.75 7.52
C ARG A 136 22.66 1.60 7.73
N ALA A 137 22.63 2.82 7.19
CA ALA A 137 21.58 3.80 7.47
C ALA A 137 20.45 3.82 6.42
N ASP A 138 20.68 3.23 5.25
CA ASP A 138 19.77 3.21 4.11
C ASP A 138 18.81 2.00 4.10
N THR A 139 18.61 1.35 5.25
CA THR A 139 17.75 0.16 5.39
C THR A 139 16.38 0.50 5.95
N LEU A 140 15.34 -0.13 5.39
CA LEU A 140 13.97 -0.11 5.87
C LEU A 140 13.57 -1.56 6.20
N VAL A 141 13.27 -1.83 7.48
CA VAL A 141 12.93 -3.18 7.93
C VAL A 141 11.50 -3.51 7.55
N SER A 142 11.32 -4.48 6.66
CA SER A 142 10.01 -5.00 6.28
C SER A 142 9.44 -5.87 7.40
N LEU A 143 8.18 -5.66 7.74
CA LEU A 143 7.42 -6.40 8.75
C LEU A 143 6.11 -6.92 8.12
N PRO A 144 6.18 -7.95 7.27
CA PRO A 144 5.01 -8.63 6.74
C PRO A 144 4.36 -9.45 7.86
N ILE A 145 3.24 -8.98 8.40
CA ILE A 145 2.58 -9.54 9.58
C ILE A 145 1.14 -9.90 9.25
N ASP A 146 0.62 -10.97 9.87
CA ASP A 146 -0.83 -11.17 9.91
C ASP A 146 -1.52 -10.00 10.62
N VAL A 147 -2.65 -9.56 10.09
CA VAL A 147 -3.38 -8.40 10.62
C VAL A 147 -3.87 -8.60 12.07
N THR A 148 -3.98 -9.84 12.56
CA THR A 148 -4.31 -10.15 13.96
C THR A 148 -3.29 -9.61 14.97
N TRP A 149 -2.08 -9.22 14.52
CA TRP A 149 -1.14 -8.46 15.35
C TRP A 149 -1.67 -7.06 15.72
N LEU A 150 -2.64 -6.53 14.98
CA LEU A 150 -3.32 -5.28 15.28
C LEU A 150 -4.55 -5.44 16.18
N ASN A 151 -4.87 -6.66 16.64
CA ASN A 151 -5.95 -6.85 17.61
C ASN A 151 -5.50 -6.39 19.02
N ARG A 152 -6.46 -6.10 19.89
CA ARG A 152 -6.21 -5.66 21.29
C ARG A 152 -5.20 -6.50 22.07
N GLU A 153 -5.19 -7.80 21.86
CA GLU A 153 -4.32 -8.74 22.58
C GLU A 153 -2.84 -8.61 22.16
N ASN A 154 -2.57 -8.31 20.88
CA ASN A 154 -1.23 -8.41 20.30
C ASN A 154 -0.58 -7.04 20.03
N ILE A 155 -1.38 -5.98 19.87
CA ILE A 155 -0.89 -4.66 19.46
C ILE A 155 0.16 -4.09 20.42
N GLY A 156 0.00 -4.27 21.73
CA GLY A 156 0.97 -3.80 22.73
C GLY A 156 2.33 -4.46 22.57
N GLN A 157 2.33 -5.77 22.27
CA GLN A 157 3.55 -6.50 22.01
C GLN A 157 4.20 -6.11 20.67
N LEU A 158 3.40 -5.92 19.62
CA LEU A 158 3.89 -5.45 18.32
C LEU A 158 4.62 -4.10 18.48
N ILE A 159 3.98 -3.15 19.17
CA ILE A 159 4.56 -1.83 19.45
C ILE A 159 5.87 -1.96 20.23
N ALA A 160 5.87 -2.75 21.31
CA ALA A 160 7.06 -2.94 22.14
C ALA A 160 8.25 -3.56 21.40
N VAL A 161 8.00 -4.47 20.45
CA VAL A 161 9.07 -5.05 19.62
C VAL A 161 9.51 -4.06 18.54
N CYS A 162 8.58 -3.42 17.83
CA CYS A 162 8.90 -2.46 16.78
C CYS A 162 9.69 -1.25 17.32
N ALA A 163 9.38 -0.77 18.52
CA ALA A 163 10.09 0.34 19.16
C ALA A 163 11.54 0.03 19.51
N LYS A 164 11.94 -1.25 19.52
CA LYS A 164 13.33 -1.68 19.75
C LYS A 164 14.12 -1.87 18.46
N ILE A 165 13.49 -1.77 17.29
CA ILE A 165 14.17 -1.81 16.00
C ILE A 165 14.76 -0.43 15.74
N ARG A 166 16.08 -0.34 15.51
CA ARG A 166 16.80 0.93 15.33
C ARG A 166 16.58 1.56 13.95
N HIS A 167 16.23 0.75 12.97
CA HIS A 167 15.97 1.16 11.59
C HIS A 167 14.52 1.61 11.42
N PRO A 168 14.21 2.48 10.44
CA PRO A 168 12.83 2.69 10.04
C PRO A 168 12.22 1.35 9.61
N LYS A 169 10.90 1.23 9.74
CA LYS A 169 10.20 -0.04 9.48
C LYS A 169 8.93 0.15 8.66
N ALA A 170 8.60 -0.86 7.88
CA ALA A 170 7.43 -0.88 7.02
C ALA A 170 6.59 -2.12 7.33
N VAL A 171 5.39 -1.94 7.88
CA VAL A 171 4.44 -3.04 8.02
C VAL A 171 3.75 -3.34 6.69
N ILE A 172 3.54 -4.62 6.43
CA ILE A 172 2.71 -5.13 5.33
C ILE A 172 1.67 -6.04 5.97
N LEU A 173 0.39 -5.74 5.77
CA LEU A 173 -0.69 -6.46 6.44
C LEU A 173 -1.19 -7.62 5.60
N PHE A 174 -1.22 -8.79 6.22
CA PHE A 174 -1.64 -10.04 5.59
C PHE A 174 -3.02 -10.45 6.09
N ARG A 175 -3.90 -10.74 5.13
CA ARG A 175 -5.14 -11.49 5.31
C ARG A 175 -5.81 -11.76 3.96
N GLN A 176 -6.73 -12.72 3.91
CA GLN A 176 -7.73 -12.77 2.85
C GLN A 176 -8.60 -11.51 2.87
N PHE A 177 -8.96 -11.01 1.69
CA PHE A 177 -9.71 -9.78 1.48
C PHE A 177 -9.01 -8.53 2.07
N ASP A 178 -9.76 -7.50 2.44
CA ASP A 178 -9.21 -6.30 3.06
C ASP A 178 -8.82 -6.62 4.53
N PRO A 179 -7.54 -6.46 4.93
CA PRO A 179 -7.10 -6.68 6.30
C PRO A 179 -7.79 -5.74 7.31
N LEU A 180 -8.15 -4.52 6.92
CA LEU A 180 -8.75 -3.53 7.82
C LEU A 180 -10.24 -3.78 8.08
N GLU A 181 -10.89 -4.64 7.29
CA GLU A 181 -12.29 -5.04 7.48
C GLU A 181 -12.46 -6.19 8.48
N GLN A 182 -11.38 -6.82 8.92
CA GLN A 182 -11.45 -8.05 9.71
C GLN A 182 -11.99 -7.84 11.13
N ALA A 183 -11.71 -6.69 11.73
CA ALA A 183 -12.21 -6.30 13.05
C ALA A 183 -12.26 -4.78 13.20
N LYS A 184 -13.24 -4.31 13.99
CA LYS A 184 -13.55 -2.87 14.13
C LYS A 184 -12.43 -2.04 14.76
N ASP A 185 -11.58 -2.67 15.57
CA ASP A 185 -10.48 -2.04 16.30
C ASP A 185 -9.19 -1.93 15.47
N ILE A 186 -9.07 -2.69 14.37
CA ILE A 186 -7.86 -2.72 13.54
C ILE A 186 -7.48 -1.34 13.00
N PRO A 187 -8.39 -0.51 12.41
CA PRO A 187 -8.03 0.83 11.96
C PRO A 187 -7.48 1.73 13.09
N ALA A 188 -8.07 1.64 14.29
CA ALA A 188 -7.61 2.43 15.44
C ALA A 188 -6.25 1.97 15.95
N ASN A 189 -6.01 0.66 15.98
CA ASN A 189 -4.74 0.07 16.41
C ASN A 189 -3.63 0.25 15.37
N LEU A 190 -3.96 0.35 14.08
CA LEU A 190 -3.02 0.76 13.04
C LEU A 190 -2.56 2.21 13.27
N ARG A 191 -3.50 3.14 13.55
CA ARG A 191 -3.14 4.52 13.92
C ARG A 191 -2.24 4.55 15.15
N ARG A 192 -2.59 3.77 16.17
CA ARG A 192 -1.79 3.62 17.40
C ARG A 192 -0.36 3.16 17.10
N LEU A 193 -0.20 2.16 16.24
CA LEU A 193 1.11 1.64 15.84
C LEU A 193 1.99 2.69 15.15
N VAL A 194 1.41 3.50 14.26
CA VAL A 194 2.16 4.54 13.54
C VAL A 194 2.46 5.75 14.40
N THR A 195 1.66 6.04 15.43
CA THR A 195 1.90 7.16 16.35
C THR A 195 2.82 6.80 17.51
N GLU A 196 2.77 5.57 18.03
CA GLU A 196 3.59 5.14 19.17
C GLU A 196 4.99 4.65 18.77
N VAL A 197 5.22 4.35 17.49
CA VAL A 197 6.51 3.85 17.03
C VAL A 197 7.08 4.71 15.92
N GLU A 198 8.23 5.31 16.21
CA GLU A 198 8.98 6.17 15.31
C GLU A 198 9.22 5.51 13.94
N HIS A 199 9.22 6.34 12.89
CA HIS A 199 9.52 5.97 11.52
C HIS A 199 8.76 4.73 11.02
N MET A 200 7.47 4.61 11.37
CA MET A 200 6.58 3.56 10.84
C MET A 200 6.11 3.90 9.43
N SER A 201 6.14 2.91 8.54
CA SER A 201 5.52 2.97 7.22
C SER A 201 4.50 1.85 7.06
N LEU A 202 3.56 2.02 6.13
CA LEU A 202 2.61 0.99 5.72
C LEU A 202 2.76 0.74 4.21
N LEU A 203 3.17 -0.44 3.81
CA LEU A 203 3.32 -0.80 2.40
C LEU A 203 2.23 -1.77 1.97
N ARG A 204 2.01 -1.84 0.64
CA ARG A 204 0.99 -2.69 0.01
C ARG A 204 -0.38 -2.54 0.66
N THR A 205 -0.92 -1.34 0.60
CA THR A 205 -2.26 -1.03 1.09
C THR A 205 -3.07 -0.27 0.04
N ASP A 206 -4.28 0.12 0.40
CA ASP A 206 -5.18 0.94 -0.38
C ASP A 206 -5.15 2.41 0.12
N LEU A 207 -6.31 3.03 0.32
CA LEU A 207 -6.43 4.37 0.88
C LEU A 207 -6.00 4.47 2.35
N ALA A 208 -5.76 3.36 3.06
CA ALA A 208 -5.15 3.40 4.38
C ALA A 208 -3.76 4.05 4.38
N ALA A 209 -3.09 4.12 3.23
CA ALA A 209 -1.86 4.88 3.05
C ALA A 209 -2.04 6.36 3.44
N LEU A 210 -3.15 6.97 3.05
CA LEU A 210 -3.43 8.38 3.34
C LEU A 210 -3.77 8.55 4.83
N ASP A 211 -4.47 7.59 5.43
CA ASP A 211 -4.76 7.58 6.87
C ASP A 211 -3.47 7.60 7.69
N VAL A 212 -2.55 6.67 7.42
CA VAL A 212 -1.32 6.59 8.21
C VAL A 212 -0.40 7.79 7.97
N ILE A 213 -0.35 8.35 6.76
CA ILE A 213 0.44 9.57 6.47
C ILE A 213 -0.14 10.79 7.18
N ALA A 214 -1.46 10.96 7.17
CA ALA A 214 -2.12 12.02 7.96
C ALA A 214 -1.78 11.90 9.45
N HIS A 215 -1.55 10.67 9.92
CA HIS A 215 -1.19 10.35 11.31
C HIS A 215 0.31 10.28 11.60
N GLY A 216 1.18 10.63 10.65
CA GLY A 216 2.62 10.80 10.89
C GLY A 216 3.50 9.61 10.50
N ALA A 217 3.00 8.66 9.72
CA ALA A 217 3.84 7.63 9.12
C ALA A 217 5.01 8.24 8.32
N LEU A 218 6.14 7.53 8.31
CA LEU A 218 7.33 7.88 7.53
C LEU A 218 7.01 7.91 6.04
N CYS A 219 6.46 6.83 5.51
CA CYS A 219 5.92 6.75 4.16
C CYS A 219 4.78 5.72 4.11
N ALA A 220 4.06 5.67 2.99
CA ALA A 220 3.07 4.63 2.77
C ALA A 220 3.03 4.20 1.30
N GLY A 221 2.48 3.01 1.01
CA GLY A 221 2.50 2.41 -0.31
C GLY A 221 1.11 1.99 -0.80
N ILE A 222 0.66 2.53 -1.92
CA ILE A 222 -0.63 2.18 -2.55
C ILE A 222 -0.39 1.22 -3.72
N GLY A 223 -1.04 0.05 -3.68
CA GLY A 223 -1.02 -0.91 -4.79
C GLY A 223 -1.79 -0.44 -6.02
N ILE A 224 -1.14 -0.47 -7.19
CA ILE A 224 -1.81 -0.13 -8.47
C ILE A 224 -2.96 -1.11 -8.78
N GLN A 225 -2.83 -2.37 -8.37
CA GLN A 225 -3.82 -3.43 -8.53
C GLN A 225 -4.17 -4.06 -7.18
N SER A 226 -5.32 -4.72 -7.09
CA SER A 226 -5.83 -5.31 -5.84
C SER A 226 -4.84 -6.29 -5.20
N SER A 227 -4.16 -7.12 -6.02
CA SER A 227 -3.12 -8.05 -5.54
C SER A 227 -1.90 -7.35 -4.93
N LEU A 228 -1.68 -6.07 -5.22
CA LEU A 228 -0.62 -5.27 -4.60
C LEU A 228 -1.13 -4.43 -3.43
N ARG A 229 -2.45 -4.33 -3.23
CA ARG A 229 -3.07 -3.67 -2.08
C ARG A 229 -3.35 -4.62 -0.92
N HIS A 230 -3.50 -5.90 -1.20
CA HIS A 230 -3.72 -6.95 -0.19
C HIS A 230 -2.72 -8.08 -0.41
N ALA A 231 -2.14 -8.59 0.68
CA ALA A 231 -1.26 -9.75 0.65
C ALA A 231 -1.91 -10.92 1.40
N ILE A 232 -1.77 -12.12 0.85
CA ILE A 232 -2.29 -13.35 1.46
C ILE A 232 -1.15 -14.14 2.09
N PRO A 233 -1.37 -14.83 3.21
CA PRO A 233 -0.36 -15.67 3.82
C PRO A 233 0.23 -16.68 2.82
N PRO A 234 1.52 -17.03 2.94
CA PRO A 234 2.09 -18.11 2.16
C PRO A 234 1.28 -19.40 2.38
N GLU A 235 1.28 -20.28 1.39
CA GLU A 235 0.52 -21.55 1.37
C GLU A 235 -1.01 -21.40 1.27
N GLU A 236 -1.57 -20.21 1.51
CA GLU A 236 -2.97 -19.93 1.22
C GLU A 236 -3.18 -19.62 -0.27
N LYS A 237 -4.30 -20.08 -0.81
CA LYS A 237 -4.77 -19.68 -2.14
C LYS A 237 -5.65 -18.46 -2.02
N ALA A 238 -5.48 -17.49 -2.91
CA ALA A 238 -6.35 -16.32 -2.99
C ALA A 238 -7.80 -16.79 -3.16
N GLN A 239 -8.68 -16.37 -2.25
CA GLN A 239 -10.10 -16.62 -2.42
C GLN A 239 -10.64 -15.69 -3.50
N ILE A 240 -10.83 -16.23 -4.70
CA ILE A 240 -11.55 -15.55 -5.78
C ILE A 240 -13.06 -15.70 -5.55
N GLY A 241 -13.83 -14.64 -5.82
CA GLY A 241 -15.29 -14.73 -5.86
C GLY A 241 -15.74 -15.83 -6.82
N LYS A 242 -16.99 -16.32 -6.67
CA LYS A 242 -17.58 -17.50 -7.37
C LYS A 242 -17.58 -17.49 -8.92
N ARG A 243 -16.87 -16.57 -9.57
CA ARG A 243 -16.70 -16.43 -11.02
C ARG A 243 -15.22 -16.62 -11.41
N GLY A 244 -14.72 -17.84 -11.31
CA GLY A 244 -13.41 -18.18 -11.88
C GLY A 244 -13.51 -18.29 -13.40
N GLY A 245 -12.50 -17.81 -14.14
CA GLY A 245 -12.32 -18.06 -15.58
C GLY A 245 -12.83 -16.99 -16.56
N GLY A 246 -13.29 -15.82 -16.08
CA GLY A 246 -13.74 -14.71 -16.93
C GLY A 246 -12.68 -13.64 -17.21
N PRO A 247 -12.98 -12.65 -18.09
CA PRO A 247 -12.11 -11.51 -18.34
C PRO A 247 -11.79 -10.74 -17.05
N THR A 248 -10.55 -10.26 -16.93
CA THR A 248 -10.10 -9.51 -15.75
C THR A 248 -10.16 -8.01 -15.99
N TYR A 249 -11.17 -7.37 -15.42
CA TYR A 249 -11.38 -5.92 -15.53
C TYR A 249 -10.59 -5.12 -14.48
N PRO A 250 -10.19 -3.88 -14.78
CA PRO A 250 -9.52 -3.01 -13.82
C PRO A 250 -10.44 -2.63 -12.65
N HIS A 251 -9.82 -2.23 -11.54
CA HIS A 251 -10.52 -1.61 -10.41
C HIS A 251 -10.32 -0.09 -10.48
N ILE A 252 -11.42 0.64 -10.44
CA ILE A 252 -11.48 2.08 -10.63
C ILE A 252 -11.70 2.74 -9.27
N LEU A 253 -10.86 3.70 -8.91
CA LEU A 253 -11.01 4.53 -7.73
C LEU A 253 -12.12 5.54 -8.00
N MET A 254 -13.21 5.43 -7.26
CA MET A 254 -14.34 6.36 -7.27
C MET A 254 -14.01 7.56 -6.36
N PRO A 255 -13.74 8.78 -6.90
CA PRO A 255 -13.20 9.85 -6.07
C PRO A 255 -14.15 10.30 -4.95
N GLN A 256 -15.44 10.46 -5.28
CA GLN A 256 -16.47 10.95 -4.37
C GLN A 256 -16.89 9.92 -3.30
N LEU A 257 -16.66 8.63 -3.57
CA LEU A 257 -16.99 7.54 -2.65
C LEU A 257 -15.75 6.99 -1.91
N MET A 258 -14.54 7.40 -2.31
CA MET A 258 -13.27 6.91 -1.77
C MET A 258 -13.21 5.37 -1.69
N CYS A 259 -13.55 4.70 -2.80
CA CYS A 259 -13.44 3.24 -2.87
C CYS A 259 -13.03 2.76 -4.25
N PHE A 260 -12.39 1.59 -4.31
CA PHE A 260 -12.12 0.89 -5.55
C PHE A 260 -13.30 -0.01 -5.91
N LYS A 261 -13.77 0.06 -7.16
CA LYS A 261 -14.81 -0.83 -7.71
C LYS A 261 -14.36 -1.41 -9.03
N GLY A 262 -14.63 -2.69 -9.25
CA GLY A 262 -14.35 -3.33 -10.54
C GLY A 262 -15.20 -2.71 -11.64
N ALA A 263 -14.64 -2.54 -12.84
CA ALA A 263 -15.37 -1.93 -13.95
C ALA A 263 -16.67 -2.70 -14.32
N GLU A 264 -16.69 -4.03 -14.17
CA GLU A 264 -17.90 -4.84 -14.35
C GLU A 264 -19.02 -4.47 -13.35
N PHE A 265 -18.66 -4.13 -12.11
CA PHE A 265 -19.63 -3.66 -11.14
C PHE A 265 -20.17 -2.28 -11.53
N LEU A 266 -19.30 -1.37 -11.97
CA LEU A 266 -19.69 -0.01 -12.37
C LEU A 266 -20.62 -0.02 -13.59
N SER A 267 -20.29 -0.80 -14.63
CA SER A 267 -21.14 -0.96 -15.81
C SER A 267 -22.55 -1.47 -15.45
N LYS A 268 -22.66 -2.38 -14.47
CA LYS A 268 -23.97 -2.90 -14.03
C LYS A 268 -24.75 -1.93 -13.17
N VAL A 269 -24.09 -1.31 -12.19
CA VAL A 269 -24.77 -0.43 -11.23
C VAL A 269 -25.27 0.85 -11.91
N TYR A 270 -24.57 1.33 -12.94
CA TYR A 270 -24.97 2.48 -13.75
C TYR A 270 -25.78 2.11 -15.00
N GLY A 271 -26.14 0.85 -15.22
CA GLY A 271 -26.80 0.43 -16.47
C GLY A 271 -28.13 1.15 -16.80
N ASN A 272 -28.75 1.81 -15.82
CA ASN A 272 -29.98 2.61 -15.98
C ASN A 272 -29.84 4.06 -15.47
N ALA A 273 -28.63 4.57 -15.26
CA ALA A 273 -28.39 5.91 -14.74
C ALA A 273 -27.08 6.49 -15.30
N ASP A 274 -27.00 7.81 -15.45
CA ASP A 274 -25.76 8.44 -15.89
C ASP A 274 -24.60 8.06 -14.95
N PRO A 275 -23.48 7.50 -15.47
CA PRO A 275 -22.37 7.10 -14.62
C PRO A 275 -21.67 8.32 -14.01
N ALA A 276 -21.01 8.13 -12.88
CA ALA A 276 -20.14 9.16 -12.33
C ALA A 276 -18.99 9.47 -13.31
N THR A 277 -18.67 10.76 -13.46
CA THR A 277 -17.56 11.24 -14.30
C THR A 277 -16.35 11.62 -13.46
N CYS A 278 -15.21 11.82 -14.10
CA CYS A 278 -14.01 12.35 -13.46
C CYS A 278 -13.28 13.35 -14.35
N ASP A 279 -12.86 14.46 -13.76
CA ASP A 279 -12.16 15.56 -14.44
C ASP A 279 -10.63 15.46 -14.28
N CYS A 280 -10.10 14.29 -13.91
CA CYS A 280 -8.64 14.12 -13.86
C CYS A 280 -8.04 14.15 -15.26
N GLU A 281 -6.73 14.42 -15.36
CA GLU A 281 -6.01 14.57 -16.62
C GLU A 281 -6.17 13.36 -17.57
N GLU A 282 -6.27 12.14 -17.04
CA GLU A 282 -6.49 10.95 -17.87
C GLU A 282 -7.95 10.81 -18.35
N CYS A 283 -8.92 11.29 -17.55
CA CYS A 283 -10.34 11.10 -17.82
C CYS A 283 -10.96 12.23 -18.65
N ASP A 284 -10.57 13.49 -18.44
CA ASP A 284 -11.12 14.66 -19.14
C ASP A 284 -12.66 14.67 -19.20
N GLY A 285 -13.30 14.46 -18.05
CA GLY A 285 -14.76 14.43 -17.92
C GLY A 285 -15.42 13.10 -18.32
N ARG A 286 -14.65 12.09 -18.75
CA ARG A 286 -15.17 10.77 -19.15
C ARG A 286 -15.84 10.04 -17.97
N SER A 287 -16.81 9.19 -18.32
CA SER A 287 -17.52 8.33 -17.38
C SER A 287 -16.62 7.25 -16.79
N LEU A 288 -16.75 6.96 -15.50
CA LEU A 288 -15.90 5.99 -14.79
C LEU A 288 -16.23 4.53 -15.10
N ASP A 289 -17.35 4.27 -15.77
CA ASP A 289 -17.71 2.95 -16.29
C ASP A 289 -17.13 2.67 -17.68
N SER A 290 -16.45 3.65 -18.31
CA SER A 290 -15.83 3.48 -19.64
C SER A 290 -14.67 2.48 -19.63
N PHE A 291 -14.09 2.19 -18.46
CA PHE A 291 -12.95 1.27 -18.30
C PHE A 291 -13.36 -0.22 -18.34
N TYR A 292 -14.36 -0.56 -19.16
CA TYR A 292 -14.98 -1.89 -19.17
C TYR A 292 -14.37 -2.86 -20.20
N LEU A 293 -13.28 -2.50 -20.86
CA LEU A 293 -12.54 -3.45 -21.71
C LEU A 293 -11.44 -4.15 -20.92
N SER A 294 -11.16 -5.39 -21.28
CA SER A 294 -10.14 -6.23 -20.62
C SER A 294 -8.75 -6.16 -21.29
N ASP A 295 -8.52 -5.18 -22.16
CA ASP A 295 -7.25 -4.99 -22.85
C ASP A 295 -6.22 -4.21 -21.99
N GLY A 296 -4.98 -4.19 -22.46
CA GLY A 296 -3.86 -3.57 -21.76
C GLY A 296 -3.92 -2.03 -21.74
N GLU A 297 -4.49 -1.39 -22.75
CA GLU A 297 -4.59 0.07 -22.85
C GLU A 297 -5.65 0.59 -21.88
N THR A 298 -6.85 0.02 -21.90
CA THR A 298 -7.93 0.37 -20.95
C THR A 298 -7.47 0.19 -19.50
N ARG A 299 -6.70 -0.87 -19.22
CA ARG A 299 -6.06 -1.07 -17.91
C ARG A 299 -5.07 0.04 -17.61
N ARG A 300 -4.20 0.40 -18.56
CA ARG A 300 -3.22 1.48 -18.41
C ARG A 300 -3.89 2.82 -18.05
N GLU A 301 -4.98 3.16 -18.72
CA GLU A 301 -5.75 4.38 -18.48
C GLU A 301 -6.42 4.35 -17.10
N ALA A 302 -7.08 3.25 -16.75
CA ALA A 302 -7.67 3.07 -15.42
C ALA A 302 -6.64 3.21 -14.28
N GLU A 303 -5.44 2.65 -14.49
CA GLU A 303 -4.32 2.80 -13.57
C GLU A 303 -3.86 4.25 -13.44
N ASN A 304 -3.77 4.99 -14.54
CA ASN A 304 -3.40 6.40 -14.52
C ASN A 304 -4.46 7.25 -13.82
N HIS A 305 -5.75 7.06 -14.11
CA HIS A 305 -6.86 7.71 -13.40
C HIS A 305 -6.76 7.52 -11.89
N ASN A 306 -6.51 6.29 -11.44
CA ASN A 306 -6.34 5.99 -10.02
C ASN A 306 -5.19 6.80 -9.42
N VAL A 307 -4.04 6.84 -10.11
CA VAL A 307 -2.84 7.59 -9.67
C VAL A 307 -3.08 9.09 -9.63
N HIS A 308 -3.69 9.68 -10.66
CA HIS A 308 -4.05 11.09 -10.65
C HIS A 308 -5.02 11.41 -9.50
N THR A 309 -5.99 10.54 -9.25
CA THR A 309 -7.00 10.74 -8.20
C THR A 309 -6.38 10.76 -6.80
N TRP A 310 -5.64 9.72 -6.41
CA TRP A 310 -5.03 9.71 -5.07
C TRP A 310 -3.83 10.66 -4.99
N GLY A 311 -3.11 10.89 -6.09
CA GLY A 311 -2.00 11.85 -6.17
C GLY A 311 -2.47 13.27 -5.87
N ALA A 312 -3.62 13.68 -6.42
CA ALA A 312 -4.23 14.96 -6.08
C ALA A 312 -4.57 15.07 -4.57
N TRP A 313 -4.99 13.98 -3.93
CA TRP A 313 -5.24 13.97 -2.49
C TRP A 313 -3.95 14.05 -1.65
N VAL A 314 -2.86 13.46 -2.14
CA VAL A 314 -1.54 13.58 -1.51
C VAL A 314 -1.06 15.04 -1.56
N SER A 315 -1.19 15.69 -2.73
CA SER A 315 -0.83 17.10 -2.89
C SER A 315 -1.71 18.03 -2.03
N ASP A 316 -3.02 17.78 -1.99
CA ASP A 316 -3.95 18.51 -1.12
C ASP A 316 -3.57 18.33 0.36
N MET A 317 -3.37 17.10 0.83
CA MET A 317 -2.91 16.81 2.20
C MET A 317 -1.59 17.51 2.54
N ALA A 318 -0.65 17.56 1.60
CA ALA A 318 0.65 18.19 1.80
C ALA A 318 0.55 19.69 2.06
N SER A 319 -0.52 20.35 1.59
CA SER A 319 -0.80 21.77 1.83
C SER A 319 -1.20 22.10 3.28
N TYR A 320 -1.63 21.10 4.06
CA TYR A 320 -1.94 21.25 5.48
C TYR A 320 -0.71 21.00 6.36
N ARG A 321 -0.64 21.67 7.51
CA ARG A 321 0.42 21.43 8.49
C ARG A 321 0.34 20.01 9.03
N ALA A 322 1.50 19.35 9.15
CA ALA A 322 1.58 18.05 9.80
C ALA A 322 1.01 18.10 11.23
N GLY A 323 0.33 17.02 11.64
CA GLY A 323 -0.35 16.95 12.94
C GLY A 323 -1.86 17.11 12.81
N SER A 324 -2.46 17.94 13.67
CA SER A 324 -3.92 18.01 13.82
C SER A 324 -4.66 18.46 12.55
N GLU A 325 -4.08 19.36 11.74
CA GLU A 325 -4.70 19.83 10.50
C GLU A 325 -4.85 18.70 9.47
N ARG A 326 -3.78 17.97 9.15
CA ARG A 326 -3.85 16.79 8.25
C ARG A 326 -4.81 15.72 8.76
N LYS A 327 -4.75 15.40 10.05
CA LYS A 327 -5.67 14.43 10.68
C LYS A 327 -7.13 14.87 10.58
N THR A 328 -7.40 16.16 10.73
CA THR A 328 -8.75 16.75 10.61
C THR A 328 -9.21 16.74 9.15
N TRP A 329 -8.36 17.15 8.22
CA TRP A 329 -8.62 17.09 6.78
C TRP A 329 -9.00 15.67 6.36
N TRP A 330 -8.22 14.67 6.74
CA TRP A 330 -8.48 13.28 6.36
C TRP A 330 -9.80 12.78 6.93
N ARG A 331 -10.05 12.98 8.22
CA ARG A 331 -11.34 12.61 8.86
C ARG A 331 -12.52 13.26 8.14
N ASN A 332 -12.45 14.56 7.86
CA ASN A 332 -13.52 15.29 7.19
C ASN A 332 -13.75 14.79 5.75
N LYS A 333 -12.67 14.47 5.03
CA LYS A 333 -12.74 13.88 3.69
C LYS A 333 -13.43 12.51 3.72
N CYS A 334 -13.07 11.65 4.69
CA CYS A 334 -13.73 10.36 4.88
C CYS A 334 -15.21 10.52 5.25
N ALA A 335 -15.55 11.44 6.16
CA ALA A 335 -16.93 11.71 6.55
C ALA A 335 -17.79 12.15 5.36
N ALA A 336 -17.29 13.10 4.56
CA ALA A 336 -17.96 13.55 3.34
C ALA A 336 -18.18 12.39 2.33
N ALA A 337 -17.20 11.51 2.17
CA ALA A 337 -17.34 10.33 1.31
C ALA A 337 -18.40 9.35 1.85
N VAL A 338 -18.45 9.11 3.16
CA VAL A 338 -19.48 8.26 3.80
C VAL A 338 -20.88 8.80 3.52
N ASP A 339 -21.10 10.10 3.70
CA ASP A 339 -22.40 10.74 3.44
C ASP A 339 -22.81 10.62 1.96
N ARG A 340 -21.82 10.63 1.05
CA ARG A 340 -22.07 10.54 -0.40
C ARG A 340 -22.65 9.21 -0.84
N TYR A 341 -22.43 8.10 -0.13
CA TYR A 341 -22.96 6.79 -0.50
C TYR A 341 -24.50 6.77 -0.58
N ALA A 342 -25.18 7.39 0.39
CA ALA A 342 -26.64 7.43 0.42
C ALA A 342 -27.18 8.25 -0.77
N LEU A 343 -26.56 9.41 -1.04
CA LEU A 343 -26.92 10.29 -2.15
C LEU A 343 -26.71 9.61 -3.50
N GLU A 344 -25.60 8.89 -3.68
CA GLU A 344 -25.29 8.21 -4.94
C GLU A 344 -26.25 7.06 -5.21
N ASN A 345 -26.55 6.25 -4.20
CA ASN A 345 -27.55 5.18 -4.31
C ASN A 345 -28.94 5.73 -4.66
N GLN A 346 -29.36 6.82 -4.01
CA GLN A 346 -30.60 7.51 -4.34
C GLN A 346 -30.60 8.02 -5.79
N ARG A 347 -29.51 8.64 -6.24
CA ARG A 347 -29.35 9.20 -7.59
C ARG A 347 -29.54 8.14 -8.67
N ILE A 348 -28.98 6.96 -8.48
CA ILE A 348 -29.02 5.86 -9.47
C ILE A 348 -30.23 4.93 -9.29
N GLY A 349 -31.16 5.26 -8.40
CA GLY A 349 -32.39 4.50 -8.19
C GLY A 349 -32.19 3.11 -7.60
N VAL A 350 -30.98 2.77 -7.13
CA VAL A 350 -30.74 1.54 -6.36
C VAL A 350 -30.95 1.89 -4.90
N GLY A 351 -32.05 1.39 -4.30
CA GLY A 351 -32.26 1.58 -2.86
C GLY A 351 -31.05 1.11 -2.05
N ALA A 352 -30.94 1.52 -0.79
CA ALA A 352 -29.80 1.20 0.10
C ALA A 352 -29.59 -0.30 0.41
N SER A 353 -30.22 -1.20 -0.36
CA SER A 353 -30.03 -2.64 -0.31
C SER A 353 -28.53 -2.98 -0.41
N PRO A 354 -28.00 -3.76 0.55
CA PRO A 354 -26.62 -4.23 0.54
C PRO A 354 -26.22 -5.01 -0.72
N LYS A 355 -27.19 -5.47 -1.51
CA LYS A 355 -26.98 -6.35 -2.67
C LYS A 355 -26.92 -5.63 -4.01
N SER A 356 -27.39 -4.38 -4.10
CA SER A 356 -27.57 -3.70 -5.40
C SER A 356 -26.93 -2.32 -5.51
N GLY A 357 -26.50 -1.72 -4.40
CA GLY A 357 -25.91 -0.37 -4.38
C GLY A 357 -24.48 -0.31 -3.87
N PHE A 358 -23.95 0.90 -3.80
CA PHE A 358 -22.69 1.18 -3.14
C PHE A 358 -22.83 1.05 -1.62
N GLN A 359 -21.81 0.48 -0.98
CA GLN A 359 -21.72 0.37 0.48
C GLN A 359 -20.38 0.94 0.93
N ALA A 360 -20.45 1.83 1.94
CA ALA A 360 -19.26 2.42 2.53
C ALA A 360 -18.43 1.33 3.26
N PRO A 361 -17.15 1.12 2.89
CA PRO A 361 -16.26 0.17 3.53
C PRO A 361 -16.15 0.43 5.04
N ALA A 362 -15.93 -0.63 5.82
CA ALA A 362 -15.79 -0.48 7.28
C ALA A 362 -14.61 0.44 7.68
N PRO A 363 -13.42 0.37 7.03
CA PRO A 363 -12.31 1.26 7.34
C PRO A 363 -12.65 2.72 7.08
N LEU A 364 -13.34 3.03 5.97
CA LEU A 364 -13.76 4.39 5.65
C LEU A 364 -14.68 4.99 6.74
N LYS A 365 -15.65 4.20 7.22
CA LYS A 365 -16.52 4.60 8.33
C LYS A 365 -15.75 4.81 9.64
N ALA A 366 -14.75 3.96 9.89
CA ALA A 366 -13.88 4.13 11.05
C ALA A 366 -13.08 5.43 10.94
N TRP A 367 -12.42 5.70 9.82
CA TRP A 367 -11.62 6.91 9.63
C TRP A 367 -12.43 8.20 9.73
N ALA A 368 -13.70 8.18 9.30
CA ALA A 368 -14.63 9.29 9.43
C ALA A 368 -14.98 9.66 10.89
N THR A 369 -14.85 8.72 11.82
CA THR A 369 -15.34 8.87 13.21
C THR A 369 -14.23 8.78 14.26
N LEU A 370 -13.10 8.17 13.93
CA LEU A 370 -11.98 8.02 14.86
C LEU A 370 -11.39 9.39 15.27
N PRO A 371 -10.96 9.55 16.54
CA PRO A 371 -10.39 10.80 17.02
C PRO A 371 -9.17 11.28 16.22
N VAL A 372 -9.08 12.61 16.10
CA VAL A 372 -7.94 13.33 15.50
C VAL A 372 -6.77 13.43 16.50
N THR A 373 -7.07 13.41 17.79
CA THR A 373 -6.09 13.39 18.89
C THR A 373 -6.01 11.97 19.46
N GLN A 374 -4.81 11.40 19.47
CA GLN A 374 -4.42 10.31 20.37
C GLN A 374 -3.35 10.86 21.30
#